data_AF-A0A7S3BYG2-F1
#
_entry.id   AF-A0A7S3BYG2-F1
#
_cell.length_a   1.000
_cell.length_b   1.000
_cell.length_c   1.000
_cell.angle_alpha   90.00
_cell.angle_beta   90.00
_cell.angle_gamma   90.00
#
_symmetry.space_group_name_H-M   'P 1'
#
loop_
_entity.id
_entity.type
_entity.pdbx_description
1 polymer ?
#
loop_
_entity_poly.entity_id
_entity_poly.type
_entity_poly.pdbx_seq_one_letter_code
_entity_poly.pdbx_strand_id
1 'polypeptide(L)'
;ITFAVDTLPAASHPLAVQLNQAFSQLEPALPSLEGFVKGATGQAYSCGALTLAFDTTGAISRLENLTAGTQWADADHTLLALKYRSYSAADVAAFFGSYCKSSAGWVKHDYGKPGLPASVEGAIWN
;
A
#
# COMPACT_ATOMS: atom_id res chain seq x y z
N ILE A 1 7.52 7.89 14.68
CA ILE A 1 7.54 9.03 13.74
C ILE A 1 6.85 10.27 14.31
N THR A 2 5.84 10.13 15.19
CA THR A 2 5.15 11.24 15.88
C THR A 2 6.13 12.20 16.59
N PHE A 3 7.17 11.66 17.24
CA PHE A 3 8.18 12.47 17.93
C PHE A 3 8.88 13.53 17.08
N ALA A 4 9.07 13.32 15.76
CA ALA A 4 9.82 14.27 14.94
C ALA A 4 9.03 15.56 14.65
N VAL A 5 7.72 15.44 14.41
CA VAL A 5 6.85 16.60 14.13
C VAL A 5 6.56 17.39 15.40
N ASP A 6 6.48 16.71 16.54
CA ASP A 6 6.18 17.33 17.85
C ASP A 6 7.37 18.08 18.46
N THR A 7 8.60 17.82 17.99
CA THR A 7 9.83 18.39 18.57
C THR A 7 9.91 19.91 18.38
N LEU A 8 9.56 20.42 17.20
CA LEU A 8 9.66 21.86 16.91
C LEU A 8 8.61 22.69 17.69
N PRO A 9 7.33 22.29 17.75
CA PRO A 9 6.36 22.92 18.63
C PRO A 9 6.76 22.89 20.11
N ALA A 10 7.24 21.74 20.61
CA ALA A 10 7.66 21.61 22.01
C ALA A 10 8.83 22.54 22.37
N ALA A 11 9.75 22.77 21.42
CA ALA A 11 10.85 23.71 21.56
C ALA A 11 10.48 25.18 21.24
N SER A 12 9.20 25.47 20.94
CA SER A 12 8.75 26.79 20.45
C SER A 12 9.58 27.32 19.26
N HIS A 13 10.05 26.42 18.40
CA HIS A 13 10.96 26.75 17.30
C HIS A 13 10.20 27.45 16.16
N PRO A 14 10.74 28.52 15.52
CA PRO A 14 10.03 29.27 14.47
C PRO A 14 9.53 28.44 13.28
N LEU A 15 10.22 27.34 12.97
CA LEU A 15 9.82 26.41 11.89
C LEU A 15 8.58 25.56 12.21
N ALA A 16 8.12 25.52 13.47
CA ALA A 16 6.93 24.76 13.86
C ALA A 16 5.69 25.21 13.09
N VAL A 17 5.54 26.52 12.85
CA VAL A 17 4.42 27.09 12.08
C VAL A 17 4.46 26.61 10.64
N GLN A 18 5.62 26.68 9.99
CA GLN A 18 5.78 26.26 8.59
C GLN A 18 5.59 24.75 8.43
N LEU A 19 6.11 23.95 9.36
CA LEU A 19 5.95 22.50 9.37
C LEU A 19 4.48 22.11 9.44
N ASN A 20 3.74 22.67 10.40
CA ASN A 20 2.32 22.36 10.60
C ASN A 20 1.46 22.76 9.40
N GLN A 21 1.74 23.94 8.81
CA GLN A 21 1.05 24.37 7.59
C GLN A 21 1.33 23.42 6.42
N ALA A 22 2.59 23.07 6.18
CA ALA A 22 2.93 22.13 5.12
C ALA A 22 2.28 20.75 5.33
N PHE A 23 2.29 20.23 6.57
CA PHE A 23 1.65 18.95 6.90
C PHE A 23 0.13 18.97 6.67
N SER A 24 -0.57 20.05 7.05
CA SER A 24 -2.01 20.16 6.79
C SER A 24 -2.36 20.16 5.29
N GLN A 25 -1.46 20.63 4.43
CA GLN A 25 -1.65 20.61 2.98
C GLN A 25 -1.39 19.23 2.36
N LEU A 26 -0.76 18.32 3.09
CA LEU A 26 -0.54 16.92 2.68
C LEU A 26 -1.67 15.99 3.11
N GLU A 27 -2.77 16.53 3.65
CA GLU A 27 -3.95 15.73 3.93
C GLU A 27 -4.43 15.02 2.65
N PRO A 28 -4.52 13.68 2.64
CA PRO A 28 -4.95 12.95 1.47
C PRO A 28 -6.37 13.35 1.08
N ALA A 29 -6.53 13.97 -0.09
CA ALA A 29 -7.85 14.20 -0.67
C ALA A 29 -8.24 13.01 -1.56
N LEU A 30 -9.51 12.61 -1.49
CA LEU A 30 -10.04 11.67 -2.48
C LEU A 30 -10.05 12.35 -3.86
N PRO A 31 -9.52 11.70 -4.91
CA PRO A 31 -9.61 12.26 -6.25
C PRO A 31 -11.09 12.33 -6.67
N SER A 32 -11.43 13.35 -7.45
CA SER A 32 -12.76 13.40 -8.07
C SER A 32 -12.92 12.22 -9.04
N LEU A 33 -14.07 11.55 -8.95
CA LEU A 33 -14.47 10.49 -9.87
C LEU A 33 -15.40 11.01 -10.97
N GLU A 34 -15.57 12.32 -11.08
CA GLU A 34 -16.38 12.93 -12.14
C GLU A 34 -15.82 12.57 -13.52
N GLY A 35 -16.69 12.08 -14.40
CA GLY A 35 -16.30 11.60 -15.74
C GLY A 35 -15.69 10.20 -15.79
N PHE A 36 -15.43 9.56 -14.64
CA PHE A 36 -14.94 8.19 -14.59
C PHE A 36 -16.11 7.18 -14.61
N VAL A 37 -15.89 6.06 -15.30
CA VAL A 37 -16.81 4.92 -15.32
C VAL A 37 -16.17 3.77 -14.57
N LYS A 38 -16.95 3.10 -13.73
CA LYS A 38 -16.48 1.90 -13.02
C LYS A 38 -16.19 0.79 -14.02
N GLY A 39 -14.95 0.32 -14.03
CA GLY A 39 -14.55 -0.84 -14.84
C GLY A 39 -15.10 -2.17 -14.31
N ALA A 40 -15.17 -3.16 -15.20
CA ALA A 40 -15.41 -4.56 -14.88
C ALA A 40 -14.14 -5.41 -15.09
N THR A 41 -14.02 -6.48 -14.31
CA THR A 41 -13.01 -7.53 -14.51
C THR A 41 -13.28 -8.28 -15.82
N GLY A 42 -12.24 -8.69 -16.54
CA GLY A 42 -12.29 -9.33 -17.84
C GLY A 42 -12.58 -8.39 -19.01
N GLN A 43 -13.07 -7.18 -18.74
CA GLN A 43 -13.25 -6.16 -19.76
C GLN A 43 -11.89 -5.66 -20.26
N ALA A 44 -11.74 -5.61 -21.59
CA ALA A 44 -10.59 -5.00 -22.23
C ALA A 44 -10.79 -3.48 -22.37
N TYR A 45 -9.75 -2.72 -22.06
CA TYR A 45 -9.70 -1.26 -22.19
C TYR A 45 -8.62 -0.89 -23.20
N SER A 46 -8.98 -0.01 -24.13
CA SER A 46 -8.03 0.53 -25.11
C SER A 46 -7.42 1.82 -24.58
N CYS A 47 -6.09 1.88 -24.55
CA CYS A 47 -5.30 3.02 -24.13
C CYS A 47 -4.29 3.36 -25.22
N GLY A 48 -4.75 4.06 -26.26
CA GLY A 48 -3.97 4.31 -27.46
C GLY A 48 -3.68 3.01 -28.21
N ALA A 49 -2.40 2.68 -28.41
CA ALA A 49 -1.99 1.43 -29.07
C ALA A 49 -2.06 0.20 -28.15
N LEU A 50 -2.31 0.40 -26.85
CA LEU A 50 -2.34 -0.66 -25.85
C LEU A 50 -3.76 -1.14 -25.61
N THR A 51 -3.90 -2.45 -25.42
CA THR A 51 -5.10 -3.06 -24.86
C THR A 51 -4.74 -3.75 -23.56
N LEU A 52 -5.50 -3.48 -22.50
CA LEU A 52 -5.30 -4.10 -21.19
C LEU A 52 -6.60 -4.66 -20.60
N ALA A 53 -6.50 -5.71 -19.80
CA ALA A 53 -7.62 -6.25 -19.02
C ALA A 53 -7.11 -6.76 -17.66
N PHE A 54 -8.00 -6.79 -16.67
CA PHE A 54 -7.72 -7.32 -15.34
C PHE A 54 -8.60 -8.53 -15.05
N ASP A 55 -8.07 -9.56 -14.39
CA ASP A 55 -8.88 -10.67 -13.90
C ASP A 55 -9.55 -10.36 -12.55
N THR A 56 -10.21 -11.36 -11.97
CA THR A 56 -10.90 -11.24 -10.68
C THR A 56 -9.96 -11.10 -9.48
N THR A 57 -8.66 -11.35 -9.66
CA THR A 57 -7.62 -11.16 -8.63
C THR A 57 -6.94 -9.79 -8.75
N GLY A 58 -7.33 -8.99 -9.74
CA GLY A 58 -6.69 -7.71 -10.05
C GLY A 58 -5.37 -7.85 -10.83
N ALA A 59 -4.99 -9.07 -11.24
CA ALA A 59 -3.83 -9.27 -12.10
C ALA A 59 -4.14 -8.77 -13.52
N ILE A 60 -3.11 -8.29 -14.22
CA ILE A 60 -3.22 -7.93 -15.64
C ILE A 60 -3.28 -9.22 -16.45
N SER A 61 -4.47 -9.53 -16.96
CA SER A 61 -4.79 -10.75 -17.71
C SER A 61 -4.74 -10.56 -19.23
N ARG A 62 -4.54 -9.33 -19.68
CA ARG A 62 -4.23 -8.99 -21.06
C ARG A 62 -3.38 -7.72 -21.05
N LEU A 63 -2.28 -7.74 -21.78
CA LEU A 63 -1.50 -6.54 -22.07
C LEU A 63 -0.81 -6.73 -23.41
N GLU A 64 -1.28 -6.02 -24.42
CA GLU A 64 -0.77 -6.12 -25.77
C GLU A 64 -0.65 -4.75 -26.42
N ASN A 65 0.34 -4.61 -27.30
CA ASN A 65 0.47 -3.49 -28.21
C ASN A 65 0.09 -3.95 -29.62
N LEU A 66 -1.06 -3.46 -30.10
CA LEU A 66 -1.62 -3.84 -31.40
C LEU A 66 -0.78 -3.33 -32.59
N THR A 67 -0.06 -2.22 -32.44
CA THR A 67 0.76 -1.66 -33.54
C THR A 67 2.11 -2.36 -33.66
N ALA A 68 2.68 -2.83 -32.55
CA ALA A 68 3.97 -3.53 -32.52
C ALA A 68 3.84 -5.06 -32.54
N GLY A 69 2.62 -5.61 -32.45
CA GLY A 69 2.37 -7.05 -32.40
C GLY A 69 2.96 -7.73 -31.16
N THR A 70 3.18 -6.99 -30.09
CA THR A 70 3.80 -7.51 -28.85
C THR A 70 2.72 -7.84 -27.82
N GLN A 71 2.77 -9.04 -27.26
CA GLN A 71 1.92 -9.49 -26.16
C GLN A 71 2.78 -9.73 -24.92
N TRP A 72 2.49 -9.01 -23.84
CA TRP A 72 3.22 -9.11 -22.57
C TRP A 72 2.47 -9.94 -21.53
N ALA A 73 1.15 -9.97 -21.60
CA ALA A 73 0.31 -10.76 -20.70
C ALA A 73 -0.90 -11.32 -21.46
N ASP A 74 -1.26 -12.54 -21.10
CA ASP A 74 -2.48 -13.22 -21.51
C ASP A 74 -3.08 -13.99 -20.32
N ALA A 75 -4.17 -14.72 -20.57
CA ALA A 75 -4.89 -15.46 -19.54
C ALA A 75 -4.04 -16.54 -18.87
N ASP A 76 -3.02 -17.08 -19.55
CA ASP A 76 -2.12 -18.11 -19.04
C ASP A 76 -0.85 -17.52 -18.42
N HIS A 77 -0.50 -16.27 -18.77
CA HIS A 77 0.71 -15.55 -18.35
C HIS A 77 0.36 -14.16 -17.80
N THR A 78 -0.39 -14.13 -16.71
CA THR A 78 -0.80 -12.85 -16.07
C THR A 78 0.39 -12.12 -15.43
N LEU A 79 0.29 -10.79 -15.33
CA LEU A 79 1.26 -9.95 -14.63
C LEU A 79 0.65 -9.30 -13.39
N LEU A 80 1.49 -8.97 -12.40
CA LEU A 80 1.11 -8.18 -11.22
C LEU A 80 -0.05 -8.76 -10.39
N ALA A 81 -0.06 -10.07 -10.15
CA ALA A 81 -0.95 -10.70 -9.17
C ALA A 81 -0.55 -10.31 -7.72
N LEU A 82 -0.88 -9.08 -7.33
CA LEU A 82 -0.56 -8.52 -6.02
C LEU A 82 -1.47 -9.13 -4.96
N LYS A 83 -0.88 -9.56 -3.85
CA LYS A 83 -1.61 -9.95 -2.65
C LYS A 83 -1.24 -9.02 -1.52
N TYR A 84 -2.25 -8.45 -0.88
CA TYR A 84 -2.04 -7.63 0.29
C TYR A 84 -2.17 -8.48 1.54
N ARG A 85 -1.25 -8.36 2.50
CA ARG A 85 -1.35 -9.05 3.78
C ARG A 85 -1.35 -8.04 4.92
N SER A 86 -2.34 -8.17 5.77
CA SER A 86 -2.39 -7.55 7.10
C SER A 86 -1.85 -8.52 8.14
N TYR A 87 -1.31 -7.97 9.24
CA TYR A 87 -0.76 -8.75 10.34
C TYR A 87 -1.43 -8.33 11.64
N SER A 88 -1.96 -9.31 12.36
CA SER A 88 -2.56 -9.13 13.68
C SER A 88 -1.48 -8.99 14.77
N ALA A 89 -1.91 -8.62 15.97
CA ALA A 89 -1.03 -8.67 17.15
C ALA A 89 -0.49 -10.08 17.42
N ALA A 90 -1.27 -11.13 17.12
CA ALA A 90 -0.85 -12.51 17.27
C ALA A 90 0.24 -12.90 16.24
N ASP A 91 0.11 -12.44 14.99
CA ASP A 91 1.14 -12.66 13.97
C ASP A 91 2.46 -12.00 14.37
N VAL A 92 2.41 -10.78 14.91
CA VAL A 92 3.59 -10.06 15.40
C VAL A 92 4.22 -10.82 16.58
N ALA A 93 3.41 -11.32 17.52
CA ALA A 93 3.92 -12.13 18.63
C ALA A 93 4.59 -13.43 18.16
N ALA A 94 4.00 -14.12 17.18
CA ALA A 94 4.57 -15.30 16.56
C ALA A 94 5.90 -15.01 15.84
N PHE A 95 5.99 -13.85 15.16
CA PHE A 95 7.23 -13.38 14.55
C PHE A 95 8.33 -13.17 15.60
N PHE A 96 8.03 -12.52 16.73
CA PHE A 96 9.00 -12.37 17.82
C PHE A 96 9.48 -13.71 18.38
N GLY A 97 8.57 -14.68 18.56
CA GLY A 97 8.92 -16.00 19.09
C GLY A 97 9.75 -16.88 18.15
N SER A 98 9.63 -16.65 16.83
CA SER A 98 10.28 -17.51 15.82
C SER A 98 11.56 -16.88 15.24
N TYR A 99 11.50 -15.60 14.88
CA TYR A 99 12.54 -14.92 14.11
C TYR A 99 13.51 -14.11 14.99
N CYS A 100 13.00 -13.35 15.96
CA CYS A 100 13.85 -12.51 16.82
C CYS A 100 14.63 -13.37 17.83
N LYS A 101 15.95 -13.47 17.65
CA LYS A 101 16.82 -14.26 18.55
C LYS A 101 17.34 -13.48 19.76
N SER A 102 17.30 -12.16 19.71
CA SER A 102 17.70 -11.28 20.82
C SER A 102 16.47 -10.83 21.60
N SER A 103 16.60 -10.75 22.93
CA SER A 103 15.59 -10.18 23.83
C SER A 103 15.92 -8.76 24.28
N ALA A 104 16.89 -8.10 23.64
CA ALA A 104 17.27 -6.73 23.97
C ALA A 104 16.09 -5.77 23.77
N GLY A 105 16.02 -4.70 24.58
CA GLY A 105 14.88 -3.79 24.59
C GLY A 105 14.57 -3.15 23.22
N TRP A 106 15.60 -2.83 22.43
CA TRP A 106 15.46 -2.24 21.09
C TRP A 106 14.73 -3.14 20.09
N VAL A 107 14.77 -4.46 20.26
CA VAL A 107 14.17 -5.43 19.32
C VAL A 107 12.67 -5.20 19.17
N LYS A 108 11.98 -4.85 20.26
CA LYS A 108 10.53 -4.55 20.24
C LYS A 108 10.20 -3.22 19.60
N HIS A 109 11.11 -2.24 19.67
CA HIS A 109 10.91 -0.91 19.09
C HIS A 109 11.18 -0.90 17.59
N ASP A 110 12.16 -1.67 17.13
CA ASP A 110 12.58 -1.70 15.73
C ASP A 110 11.71 -2.65 14.90
N TYR A 111 11.44 -3.85 15.40
CA TYR A 111 10.69 -4.87 14.66
C TYR A 111 9.22 -4.98 15.06
N GLY A 112 8.83 -4.36 16.17
CA GLY A 112 7.45 -4.40 16.64
C GLY A 112 6.53 -3.45 15.89
N LYS A 113 5.25 -3.50 16.27
CA LYS A 113 4.25 -2.51 15.88
C LYS A 113 3.64 -1.89 17.14
N PRO A 114 4.35 -0.97 17.82
CA PRO A 114 3.83 -0.29 19.01
C PRO A 114 2.51 0.41 18.69
N GLY A 115 1.49 0.19 19.52
CA GLY A 115 0.16 0.77 19.33
C GLY A 115 -0.75 0.03 18.34
N LEU A 116 -0.33 -1.13 17.80
CA LEU A 116 -1.22 -1.97 16.99
C LEU A 116 -2.41 -2.46 17.84
N PRO A 117 -3.65 -2.13 17.49
CA PRO A 117 -4.81 -2.61 18.22
C PRO A 117 -4.93 -4.13 18.14
N ALA A 118 -5.36 -4.77 19.24
CA ALA A 118 -5.62 -6.22 19.25
C ALA A 118 -6.77 -6.63 18.32
N SER A 119 -7.61 -5.67 17.91
CA SER A 119 -8.72 -5.87 16.97
C SER A 119 -8.29 -5.91 15.50
N VAL A 120 -7.02 -5.62 15.17
CA VAL A 120 -6.55 -5.71 13.79
C VAL A 120 -6.50 -7.16 13.36
N GLU A 121 -7.25 -7.47 12.31
CA GLU A 121 -7.26 -8.78 11.69
C GLU A 121 -5.97 -9.04 10.91
N GLY A 122 -5.45 -10.25 11.03
CA GLY A 122 -4.37 -10.77 10.21
C GLY A 122 -4.96 -11.62 9.09
N ALA A 123 -4.94 -11.11 7.87
CA ALA A 123 -5.50 -11.77 6.70
C ALA A 123 -4.69 -11.48 5.43
N ILE A 124 -4.77 -12.40 4.48
CA ILE A 124 -4.37 -12.16 3.09
C ILE A 124 -5.63 -11.73 2.34
N TRP A 125 -5.58 -10.54 1.76
CA TRP A 125 -6.63 -9.93 0.98
C TRP A 125 -6.37 -10.18 -0.50
N ASN A 126 -7.45 -10.54 -1.21
CA ASN A 126 -7.49 -10.62 -2.67
C ASN A 126 -8.34 -9.48 -3.21
#